data_AF-A0A0Z8RMK8-F1
#
_entry.id   AF-A0A0Z8RMK8-F1
#
_cell.length_a   1.000
_cell.length_b   1.000
_cell.length_c   1.000
_cell.angle_alpha   90.00
_cell.angle_beta   90.00
_cell.angle_gamma   90.00
#
_symmetry.space_group_name_H-M   'P 1'
#
loop_
_entity.id
_entity.type
_entity.pdbx_description
1 polymer ?
#
loop_
_entity_poly.entity_id
_entity_poly.type
_entity_poly.pdbx_seq_one_letter_code
_entity_poly.pdbx_strand_id
1 'polypeptide(L)'
;MDFGFDILAIMIPIIVVVLFVLLFVFGYVSAKPNEAIVITGLGKPRTLIGRSGFMIPFIEKRSYISIEQFSTDVQTTDFVPTLDFINVKADAVVKVKVGVSDELLNAAAQNFLNWKTADISASIQDVLEGNLREIIGQMELRDMVNNRQAFAEKVQSNAAPDLAKMGLEIIAFTVQSFTDDNDVIKNLGIDNIVTIQKDAANARAKAEREQAEVRAREDKAANDARVAADLEIAKKQNELAIEQANLKRQSDVQLAQANAAYGIEEQAQRKEIERATAEANIVKQQKEAEVKAEEVKVREQELSATIRKQAEAEKYARQQAAEADLIERQRKAEAELYETQREAEAQKARAEAAKYAAEQEAAGIEAKGRAEAEAIRLKLEAEAEGLSKKADAMAKFNDAAVTEMVVNVLPEIAKNIAAPLGNVDKITMYGEGNASKMVGDLMTTMDKTTEGLGLNVRDLISATLTGRAMSTGLLTAQETKEVEGDKEKE
;
A
#
# COMPACT_ATOMS: atom_id res chain seq x y z
N MET A 1 -24.86 -129.60 -41.24
CA MET A 1 -23.98 -129.04 -40.20
C MET A 1 -23.72 -127.59 -40.59
N ASP A 2 -24.79 -126.84 -40.90
CA ASP A 2 -24.71 -125.67 -41.81
C ASP A 2 -25.22 -124.36 -41.20
N PHE A 3 -25.84 -124.42 -40.01
CA PHE A 3 -26.31 -123.22 -39.31
C PHE A 3 -25.18 -122.24 -38.96
N GLY A 4 -23.93 -122.70 -38.86
CA GLY A 4 -22.78 -121.84 -38.56
C GLY A 4 -22.38 -120.94 -39.72
N PHE A 5 -22.48 -121.41 -40.96
CA PHE A 5 -22.03 -120.66 -42.15
C PHE A 5 -23.03 -119.58 -42.56
N ASP A 6 -24.34 -119.84 -42.47
CA ASP A 6 -25.37 -118.84 -42.77
C ASP A 6 -25.38 -117.69 -41.74
N ILE A 7 -25.15 -118.02 -40.46
CA ILE A 7 -25.02 -116.99 -39.41
C ILE A 7 -23.76 -116.15 -39.64
N LEU A 8 -22.63 -116.75 -40.01
CA LEU A 8 -21.40 -116.00 -40.33
C LEU A 8 -21.57 -115.11 -41.57
N ALA A 9 -22.25 -115.60 -42.62
CA ALA A 9 -22.51 -114.85 -43.84
C ALA A 9 -23.40 -113.61 -43.62
N ILE A 10 -24.32 -113.66 -42.64
CA ILE A 10 -25.17 -112.52 -42.25
C ILE A 10 -24.46 -111.61 -41.23
N MET A 11 -23.65 -112.18 -40.33
CA MET A 11 -22.96 -111.42 -39.29
C MET A 11 -21.80 -110.57 -39.83
N ILE A 12 -21.06 -111.05 -40.84
CA ILE A 12 -19.96 -110.28 -41.46
C ILE A 12 -20.43 -108.92 -42.01
N PRO A 13 -21.47 -108.82 -42.87
CA PRO A 13 -21.93 -107.52 -43.37
C PRO A 13 -22.49 -106.64 -42.26
N ILE A 14 -23.15 -107.22 -41.24
CA ILE A 14 -23.62 -106.46 -40.07
C ILE A 14 -22.43 -105.86 -39.31
N ILE A 15 -21.36 -106.63 -39.07
CA ILE A 15 -20.14 -106.15 -38.40
C ILE A 15 -19.47 -105.05 -39.21
N VAL A 16 -19.40 -105.18 -40.54
CA VAL A 16 -18.83 -104.16 -41.43
C VAL A 16 -19.66 -102.86 -41.37
N VAL A 17 -20.98 -102.96 -41.38
CA VAL A 17 -21.87 -101.80 -41.25
C VAL A 17 -21.72 -101.16 -39.87
N VAL A 18 -21.68 -101.95 -38.80
CA VAL A 18 -21.47 -101.46 -37.43
C VAL A 18 -20.11 -100.77 -37.29
N LEU A 19 -19.05 -101.35 -37.86
CA LEU A 19 -17.71 -100.74 -37.88
C LEU A 19 -17.70 -99.43 -38.67
N PHE A 20 -18.40 -99.38 -39.80
CA PHE A 20 -18.52 -98.16 -40.63
C PHE A 20 -19.27 -97.05 -39.90
N VAL A 21 -20.38 -97.39 -39.22
CA VAL A 21 -21.14 -96.44 -38.39
C VAL A 21 -20.29 -95.96 -37.21
N LEU A 22 -19.56 -96.86 -36.54
CA LEU A 22 -18.64 -96.50 -35.46
C LEU A 22 -17.53 -95.56 -35.94
N LEU A 23 -16.94 -95.82 -37.11
CA LEU A 23 -15.94 -94.96 -37.73
C LEU A 23 -16.54 -93.57 -38.02
N PHE A 24 -17.79 -93.51 -38.48
CA PHE A 24 -18.52 -92.26 -38.70
C PHE A 24 -18.81 -91.47 -37.42
N VAL A 25 -19.22 -92.15 -36.34
CA VAL A 25 -19.53 -91.50 -35.06
C VAL A 25 -18.26 -91.01 -34.37
N PHE A 26 -17.20 -91.82 -34.34
CA PHE A 26 -15.92 -91.43 -33.73
C PHE A 26 -15.13 -90.42 -34.56
N GLY A 27 -15.33 -90.41 -35.88
CA GLY A 27 -14.69 -89.48 -36.78
C GLY A 27 -15.37 -88.11 -36.87
N TYR A 28 -16.59 -87.95 -36.35
CA TYR A 28 -17.28 -86.66 -36.37
C TYR A 28 -16.61 -85.66 -35.41
N VAL A 29 -16.20 -84.52 -35.94
CA VAL A 29 -15.55 -83.45 -35.18
C VAL A 29 -16.25 -82.13 -35.49
N SER A 30 -16.62 -81.40 -34.43
CA SER A 30 -17.29 -80.10 -34.54
C SER A 30 -16.43 -79.01 -33.91
N ALA A 31 -15.97 -78.06 -34.72
CA ALA A 31 -15.26 -76.88 -34.24
C ALA A 31 -16.26 -75.82 -33.75
N LYS A 32 -16.01 -75.23 -32.57
CA LYS A 32 -16.74 -74.04 -32.14
C LYS A 32 -16.30 -72.83 -32.98
N PRO A 33 -17.10 -71.76 -33.09
CA PRO A 33 -16.71 -70.56 -33.84
C PRO A 33 -15.42 -69.88 -33.34
N ASN A 34 -15.05 -70.08 -32.07
CA ASN A 34 -13.86 -69.49 -31.43
C ASN A 34 -12.64 -70.44 -31.36
N GLU A 35 -12.74 -71.66 -31.90
CA GLU A 35 -11.68 -72.66 -31.87
C GLU A 35 -11.40 -73.17 -33.29
N ALA A 36 -10.13 -73.25 -33.67
CA ALA A 36 -9.69 -73.97 -34.86
C ALA A 36 -9.30 -75.39 -34.45
N ILE A 37 -9.81 -76.36 -35.19
CA ILE A 37 -9.38 -77.75 -35.04
C ILE A 37 -8.43 -78.07 -36.18
N VAL A 38 -7.19 -78.40 -35.82
CA VAL A 38 -6.15 -78.86 -36.74
C VAL A 38 -6.14 -80.37 -36.69
N ILE A 39 -6.46 -81.00 -37.82
CA ILE A 39 -6.43 -82.44 -38.01
C ILE A 39 -5.12 -82.79 -38.69
N THR A 40 -4.30 -83.60 -38.01
CA THR A 40 -2.99 -84.05 -38.47
C THR A 40 -2.99 -85.57 -38.67
N GLY A 41 -2.39 -86.07 -39.76
CA GLY A 41 -2.39 -87.50 -40.07
C GLY A 41 -1.90 -87.81 -41.48
N LEU A 42 -2.53 -88.75 -42.17
CA LEU A 42 -2.13 -89.20 -43.52
C LEU A 42 -2.45 -88.13 -44.59
N GLY A 43 -1.51 -87.22 -44.81
CA GLY A 43 -1.56 -86.21 -45.88
C GLY A 43 -1.31 -84.78 -45.39
N LYS A 44 -1.81 -83.79 -46.15
CA LYS A 44 -1.73 -82.38 -45.76
C LYS A 44 -2.62 -82.11 -44.54
N PRO A 45 -2.13 -81.38 -43.52
CA PRO A 45 -2.95 -80.97 -42.37
C PRO A 45 -4.23 -80.26 -42.82
N ARG A 46 -5.34 -80.56 -42.17
CA ARG A 46 -6.65 -79.95 -42.49
C ARG A 46 -7.13 -79.11 -41.32
N THR A 47 -7.61 -77.91 -41.61
CA THR A 47 -8.07 -76.96 -40.60
C THR A 47 -9.58 -76.74 -40.71
N LEU A 48 -10.27 -76.87 -39.57
CA LEU A 48 -11.71 -76.65 -39.45
C LEU A 48 -11.95 -75.48 -38.50
N ILE A 49 -12.55 -74.40 -39.02
CA ILE A 49 -12.94 -73.21 -38.27
C ILE A 49 -14.45 -73.05 -38.36
N GLY A 50 -15.15 -73.06 -37.23
CA GLY A 50 -16.60 -72.82 -37.18
C GLY A 50 -17.45 -73.79 -38.02
N ARG A 51 -16.87 -74.91 -38.47
CA ARG A 51 -17.51 -75.93 -39.31
C ARG A 51 -17.22 -77.31 -38.77
N SER A 52 -18.19 -78.20 -38.93
CA SER A 52 -18.02 -79.62 -38.64
C SER A 52 -17.26 -80.28 -39.79
N GLY A 53 -16.46 -81.29 -39.45
CA GLY A 53 -15.72 -82.08 -40.41
C GLY A 53 -15.55 -83.50 -39.94
N PHE A 54 -14.92 -84.29 -40.80
CA PHE A 54 -14.68 -85.70 -40.55
C PHE A 54 -13.19 -85.97 -40.41
N MET A 55 -12.82 -86.64 -39.32
CA MET A 55 -11.50 -87.15 -39.03
C MET A 55 -11.52 -88.68 -39.14
N ILE A 56 -10.51 -89.29 -39.74
CA ILE A 56 -10.38 -90.76 -39.73
C ILE A 56 -9.84 -91.19 -38.36
N PRO A 57 -10.64 -91.86 -37.51
CA PRO A 57 -10.18 -92.30 -36.21
C PRO A 57 -8.99 -93.26 -36.36
N PHE A 58 -8.08 -93.28 -35.37
CA PHE A 58 -6.82 -94.04 -35.30
C PHE A 58 -5.67 -93.56 -36.21
N ILE A 59 -5.97 -92.96 -37.36
CA ILE A 59 -4.94 -92.48 -38.30
C ILE A 59 -4.65 -90.99 -38.11
N GLU A 60 -5.70 -90.22 -37.83
CA GLU A 60 -5.62 -88.77 -37.67
C GLU A 60 -5.77 -88.37 -36.20
N LYS A 61 -5.05 -87.32 -35.80
CA LYS A 61 -5.11 -86.69 -34.48
C LYS A 61 -5.75 -85.32 -34.60
N ARG A 62 -6.71 -85.04 -33.72
CA ARG A 62 -7.29 -83.70 -33.53
C ARG A 62 -6.47 -82.91 -32.53
N SER A 63 -6.22 -81.65 -32.84
CA SER A 63 -5.61 -80.69 -31.93
C SER A 63 -6.36 -79.37 -32.00
N TYR A 64 -6.40 -78.67 -30.88
CA TYR A 64 -7.22 -77.47 -30.72
C TYR A 64 -6.30 -76.27 -30.61
N ILE A 65 -6.66 -75.20 -31.29
CA ILE A 65 -6.05 -73.87 -31.14
C ILE A 65 -7.17 -72.84 -30.95
N SER A 66 -7.02 -71.99 -29.94
CA SER A 66 -7.98 -70.90 -29.72
C SER A 66 -7.71 -69.79 -30.73
N ILE A 67 -8.75 -69.31 -31.40
CA ILE A 67 -8.69 -68.14 -32.29
C ILE A 67 -9.26 -66.90 -31.58
N GLU A 68 -9.59 -67.03 -30.30
CA GLU A 68 -10.04 -65.91 -29.48
C GLU A 68 -8.93 -64.87 -29.35
N GLN A 69 -9.31 -63.60 -29.44
CA GLN A 69 -8.38 -62.51 -29.19
C GLN A 69 -8.00 -62.45 -27.71
N PHE A 70 -6.75 -62.14 -27.43
CA PHE A 70 -6.24 -61.98 -26.08
C PHE A 70 -5.35 -60.74 -25.99
N SER A 71 -5.21 -60.23 -24.76
CA SER A 71 -4.35 -59.09 -24.47
C SER A 71 -3.04 -59.58 -23.88
N THR A 72 -1.94 -59.01 -24.33
CA THR A 72 -0.61 -59.18 -23.77
C THR A 72 -0.10 -57.82 -23.34
N ASP A 73 0.20 -57.69 -22.04
CA ASP A 73 0.88 -56.52 -21.49
C ASP A 73 2.38 -56.65 -21.77
N VAL A 74 2.96 -55.63 -22.39
CA VAL A 74 4.37 -55.61 -22.76
C VAL A 74 4.99 -54.35 -22.18
N GLN A 75 6.09 -54.54 -21.46
CA GLN A 75 6.85 -53.47 -20.85
C GLN A 75 8.33 -53.72 -21.13
N THR A 76 9.11 -52.65 -21.32
CA THR A 76 10.56 -52.82 -21.37
C THR A 76 11.10 -53.15 -19.99
N THR A 77 11.96 -54.17 -19.89
CA THR A 77 12.56 -54.57 -18.62
C THR A 77 13.51 -53.48 -18.11
N ASP A 78 14.35 -52.98 -19.01
CA ASP A 78 15.33 -51.92 -18.76
C ASP A 78 14.91 -50.60 -19.43
N PHE A 79 15.56 -49.52 -19.02
CA PHE A 79 15.48 -48.25 -19.72
C PHE A 79 16.21 -48.33 -21.06
N VAL A 80 15.53 -47.92 -22.12
CA VAL A 80 16.06 -47.92 -23.48
C VAL A 80 16.41 -46.48 -23.87
N PRO A 81 17.63 -46.21 -24.36
CA PRO A 81 17.97 -44.89 -24.86
C PRO A 81 17.20 -44.60 -26.15
N THR A 82 16.54 -43.45 -26.18
CA THR A 82 15.90 -42.88 -27.38
C THR A 82 16.93 -42.29 -28.34
N LEU A 83 16.46 -41.77 -29.49
CA LEU A 83 17.32 -41.04 -30.44
C LEU A 83 18.05 -39.86 -29.78
N ASP A 84 17.42 -39.24 -28.79
CA ASP A 84 17.95 -38.11 -28.01
C ASP A 84 18.86 -38.53 -26.84
N PHE A 85 19.21 -39.83 -26.75
CA PHE A 85 19.95 -40.41 -25.62
C PHE A 85 19.25 -40.25 -24.26
N ILE A 86 17.92 -40.13 -24.26
CA ILE A 86 17.12 -40.13 -23.03
C ILE A 86 16.64 -41.54 -22.77
N ASN A 87 16.93 -42.05 -21.57
CA ASN A 87 16.54 -43.36 -21.09
C ASN A 87 15.04 -43.40 -20.75
N VAL A 88 14.30 -44.22 -21.48
CA VAL A 88 12.83 -44.31 -21.38
C VAL A 88 12.40 -45.77 -21.27
N LYS A 89 11.40 -46.01 -20.42
CA LYS A 89 10.62 -47.23 -20.34
C LYS A 89 9.24 -46.99 -20.91
N ALA A 90 8.77 -47.89 -21.77
CA ALA A 90 7.45 -47.82 -22.36
C ALA A 90 6.59 -49.02 -21.92
N ASP A 91 5.33 -48.75 -21.63
CA ASP A 91 4.32 -49.76 -21.31
C ASP A 91 3.25 -49.74 -22.40
N ALA A 92 2.91 -50.92 -22.91
CA ALA A 92 1.91 -51.08 -23.96
C ALA A 92 1.05 -52.33 -23.74
N VAL A 93 -0.18 -52.28 -24.27
CA VAL A 93 -1.06 -53.45 -24.36
C VAL A 93 -1.25 -53.78 -25.82
N VAL A 94 -1.02 -55.04 -26.16
CA VAL A 94 -1.21 -55.54 -27.51
C VAL A 94 -2.35 -56.54 -27.51
N LYS A 95 -3.34 -56.33 -28.38
CA LYS A 95 -4.41 -57.29 -28.62
C LYS A 95 -4.03 -58.15 -29.82
N VAL A 96 -3.85 -59.43 -29.57
CA VAL A 96 -3.38 -60.40 -30.57
C VAL A 96 -4.44 -61.50 -30.72
N LYS A 97 -4.54 -62.06 -31.92
CA LYS A 97 -5.28 -63.29 -32.19
C LYS A 97 -4.47 -64.20 -33.11
N VAL A 98 -4.87 -65.46 -33.19
CA VAL A 98 -4.35 -66.38 -34.22
C VAL A 98 -4.93 -65.99 -35.58
N GLY A 99 -4.08 -65.93 -36.61
CA GLY A 99 -4.50 -65.61 -37.97
C GLY A 99 -5.39 -66.71 -38.56
N VAL A 100 -6.42 -66.32 -39.30
CA VAL A 100 -7.41 -67.27 -39.89
C VAL A 100 -7.03 -67.75 -41.29
N SER A 101 -6.03 -67.14 -41.93
CA SER A 101 -5.50 -67.60 -43.22
C SER A 101 -4.79 -68.93 -43.06
N ASP A 102 -4.86 -69.80 -44.09
CA ASP A 102 -4.24 -71.13 -44.05
C ASP A 102 -2.73 -71.07 -43.72
N GLU A 103 -1.99 -70.08 -44.20
CA GLU A 103 -0.56 -69.90 -43.91
C GLU A 103 -0.30 -69.59 -42.43
N LEU A 104 -0.93 -68.54 -41.89
CA LEU A 104 -0.79 -68.17 -40.47
C LEU A 104 -1.30 -69.28 -39.54
N LEU A 105 -2.39 -69.95 -39.89
CA LEU A 105 -2.94 -71.01 -39.06
C LEU A 105 -2.03 -72.24 -39.01
N ASN A 106 -1.35 -72.57 -40.12
CA ASN A 106 -0.34 -73.63 -40.14
C ASN A 106 0.88 -73.25 -39.29
N ALA A 107 1.35 -72.00 -39.36
CA ALA A 107 2.43 -71.52 -38.51
C ALA A 107 2.05 -71.53 -37.02
N ALA A 108 0.84 -71.08 -36.68
CA ALA A 108 0.33 -71.11 -35.31
C ALA A 108 0.16 -72.54 -34.79
N ALA A 109 -0.28 -73.46 -35.65
CA ALA A 109 -0.39 -74.88 -35.30
C ALA A 109 0.98 -75.54 -35.07
N GLN A 110 2.05 -75.07 -35.71
CA GLN A 110 3.40 -75.57 -35.46
C GLN A 110 3.99 -75.05 -34.15
N ASN A 111 3.72 -73.78 -33.80
CA ASN A 111 4.33 -73.13 -32.64
C ASN A 111 3.52 -73.26 -31.34
N PHE A 112 2.19 -73.24 -31.42
CA PHE A 112 1.30 -73.07 -30.25
C PHE A 112 0.28 -74.20 -30.06
N LEU A 113 0.56 -75.39 -30.59
CA LEU A 113 -0.37 -76.52 -30.51
C LEU A 113 -0.66 -76.91 -29.05
N ASN A 114 -1.94 -76.90 -28.66
CA ASN A 114 -2.41 -77.20 -27.30
C ASN A 114 -1.86 -76.26 -26.20
N TRP A 115 -1.32 -75.09 -26.55
CA TRP A 115 -0.90 -74.08 -25.57
C TRP A 115 -2.11 -73.30 -25.05
N LYS A 116 -2.03 -72.82 -23.81
CA LYS A 116 -3.03 -71.89 -23.29
C LYS A 116 -2.69 -70.48 -23.77
N THR A 117 -3.70 -69.64 -23.87
CA THR A 117 -3.56 -68.21 -24.21
C THR A 117 -2.52 -67.48 -23.35
N ALA A 118 -2.40 -67.84 -22.07
CA ALA A 118 -1.40 -67.27 -21.17
C ALA A 118 0.04 -67.64 -21.56
N ASP A 119 0.27 -68.89 -21.99
CA ASP A 119 1.60 -69.37 -22.41
C ASP A 119 2.01 -68.73 -23.75
N ILE A 120 1.04 -68.55 -24.65
CA ILE A 120 1.25 -67.83 -25.92
C ILE A 120 1.60 -66.37 -25.64
N SER A 121 0.85 -65.71 -24.73
CA SER A 121 1.10 -64.33 -24.31
C SER A 121 2.51 -64.14 -23.75
N ALA A 122 2.97 -65.05 -22.88
CA ALA A 122 4.33 -65.01 -22.33
C ALA A 122 5.40 -65.18 -23.42
N SER A 123 5.18 -66.10 -24.37
CA SER A 123 6.14 -66.35 -25.45
C SER A 123 6.30 -65.18 -26.43
N ILE A 124 5.25 -64.39 -26.65
CA ILE A 124 5.33 -63.23 -27.56
C ILE A 124 5.76 -61.94 -26.87
N GLN A 125 5.73 -61.91 -25.54
CA GLN A 125 6.13 -60.75 -24.75
C GLN A 125 7.56 -60.33 -25.09
N ASP A 126 8.50 -61.27 -25.14
CA ASP A 126 9.91 -61.00 -25.47
C ASP A 126 10.09 -60.45 -26.89
N VAL A 127 9.32 -60.95 -27.86
CA VAL A 127 9.35 -60.50 -29.26
C VAL A 127 8.81 -59.08 -29.38
N LEU A 128 7.68 -58.80 -28.72
CA LEU A 128 7.07 -57.48 -28.68
C LEU A 128 7.93 -56.47 -27.91
N GLU A 129 8.59 -56.88 -26.83
CA GLU A 129 9.55 -56.06 -26.09
C GLU A 129 10.75 -55.70 -26.96
N GLY A 130 11.30 -56.65 -27.71
CA GLY A 130 12.39 -56.41 -28.65
C GLY A 130 12.02 -55.37 -29.71
N ASN A 131 10.82 -55.50 -30.30
CA ASN A 131 10.30 -54.54 -31.27
C ASN A 131 10.03 -53.16 -30.67
N LEU A 132 9.49 -53.10 -29.45
CA LEU A 132 9.32 -51.86 -28.69
C LEU A 132 10.67 -51.16 -28.47
N ARG A 133 11.68 -51.91 -28.00
CA ARG A 133 13.04 -51.42 -27.76
C ARG A 133 13.66 -50.83 -29.03
N GLU A 134 13.47 -51.49 -30.17
CA GLU A 134 13.98 -51.01 -31.46
C GLU A 134 13.35 -49.67 -31.86
N ILE A 135 12.02 -49.55 -31.78
CA ILE A 135 11.34 -48.30 -32.18
C ILE A 135 11.64 -47.15 -31.21
N ILE A 136 11.78 -47.43 -29.91
CA ILE A 136 12.20 -46.42 -28.92
C ILE A 136 13.57 -45.84 -29.32
N GLY A 137 14.52 -46.68 -29.75
CA GLY A 137 15.84 -46.22 -30.20
C GLY A 137 15.84 -45.40 -31.50
N GLN A 138 14.76 -45.42 -32.27
CA GLN A 138 14.64 -44.69 -33.55
C GLN A 138 13.82 -43.39 -33.44
N MET A 139 13.19 -43.11 -32.30
CA MET A 139 12.33 -41.95 -32.11
C MET A 139 12.84 -41.02 -31.00
N GLU A 140 12.54 -39.74 -31.16
CA GLU A 140 12.77 -38.72 -30.13
C GLU A 140 11.72 -38.87 -29.01
N LEU A 141 12.12 -38.59 -27.76
CA LEU A 141 11.20 -38.69 -26.61
C LEU A 141 9.99 -37.76 -26.79
N ARG A 142 10.25 -36.56 -27.32
CA ARG A 142 9.21 -35.55 -27.56
C ARG A 142 8.14 -36.04 -28.54
N ASP A 143 8.55 -36.70 -29.62
CA ASP A 143 7.65 -37.22 -30.63
C ASP A 143 6.83 -38.41 -30.13
N MET A 144 7.45 -39.28 -29.33
CA MET A 144 6.76 -40.41 -28.70
C MET A 144 5.64 -39.94 -27.76
N VAL A 145 5.91 -38.91 -26.95
CA VAL A 145 4.94 -38.38 -25.98
C VAL A 145 3.82 -37.59 -26.66
N ASN A 146 4.16 -36.76 -27.66
CA ASN A 146 3.19 -35.93 -28.37
C ASN A 146 2.34 -36.73 -29.37
N ASN A 147 2.94 -37.68 -30.08
CA ASN A 147 2.27 -38.49 -31.10
C ASN A 147 2.37 -39.98 -30.80
N ARG A 148 1.64 -40.41 -29.76
CA ARG A 148 1.58 -41.80 -29.32
C ARG A 148 1.06 -42.76 -30.40
N GLN A 149 0.20 -42.27 -31.28
CA GLN A 149 -0.37 -43.07 -32.37
C GLN A 149 0.68 -43.39 -33.43
N ALA A 150 1.50 -42.42 -33.85
CA ALA A 150 2.58 -42.68 -34.80
C ALA A 150 3.62 -43.66 -34.24
N PHE A 151 3.90 -43.60 -32.94
CA PHE A 151 4.73 -44.61 -32.27
C PHE A 151 4.07 -46.00 -32.32
N ALA A 152 2.78 -46.10 -31.95
CA ALA A 152 2.02 -47.36 -32.01
C ALA A 152 1.99 -47.99 -33.41
N GLU A 153 1.77 -47.19 -34.44
CA GLU A 153 1.74 -47.65 -35.84
C GLU A 153 3.10 -48.16 -36.31
N LYS A 154 4.19 -47.48 -35.95
CA LYS A 154 5.55 -47.94 -36.24
C LYS A 154 5.89 -49.26 -35.55
N VAL A 155 5.56 -49.39 -34.27
CA VAL A 155 5.76 -50.65 -33.52
C VAL A 155 4.93 -51.78 -34.12
N GLN A 156 3.66 -51.51 -34.47
CA GLN A 156 2.80 -52.50 -35.11
C GLN A 156 3.36 -52.95 -36.46
N SER A 157 3.83 -52.01 -37.29
CA SER A 157 4.40 -52.34 -38.61
C SER A 157 5.71 -53.13 -38.52
N ASN A 158 6.51 -52.91 -37.47
CA ASN A 158 7.76 -53.66 -37.26
C ASN A 158 7.50 -55.05 -36.65
N ALA A 159 6.58 -55.15 -35.70
CA ALA A 159 6.26 -56.40 -35.01
C ALA A 159 5.35 -57.35 -35.82
N ALA A 160 4.53 -56.82 -36.73
CA ALA A 160 3.62 -57.61 -37.56
C ALA A 160 4.30 -58.76 -38.33
N PRO A 161 5.42 -58.56 -39.06
CA PRO A 161 6.08 -59.65 -39.78
C PRO A 161 6.63 -60.75 -38.86
N ASP A 162 7.11 -60.41 -37.67
CA ASP A 162 7.65 -61.40 -36.73
C ASP A 162 6.54 -62.22 -36.06
N LEU A 163 5.44 -61.58 -35.68
CA LEU A 163 4.26 -62.29 -35.18
C LEU A 163 3.59 -63.13 -36.26
N ALA A 164 3.59 -62.67 -37.51
CA ALA A 164 3.06 -63.43 -38.65
C ALA A 164 3.82 -64.74 -38.87
N LYS A 165 5.16 -64.76 -38.70
CA LYS A 165 5.95 -66.01 -38.75
C LYS A 165 5.54 -67.02 -37.68
N MET A 166 5.03 -66.53 -36.54
CA MET A 166 4.50 -67.37 -35.47
C MET A 166 3.02 -67.77 -35.70
N GLY A 167 2.35 -67.16 -36.70
CA GLY A 167 0.95 -67.38 -37.01
C GLY A 167 -0.04 -66.46 -36.27
N LEU A 168 0.46 -65.35 -35.72
CA LEU A 168 -0.29 -64.39 -34.93
C LEU A 168 -0.52 -63.08 -35.71
N GLU A 169 -1.64 -62.44 -35.41
CA GLU A 169 -2.05 -61.17 -36.02
C GLU A 169 -2.33 -60.13 -34.93
N ILE A 170 -1.76 -58.93 -35.07
CA ILE A 170 -2.02 -57.80 -34.19
C ILE A 170 -3.34 -57.14 -34.60
N ILE A 171 -4.32 -57.14 -33.70
CA ILE A 171 -5.60 -56.44 -33.91
C ILE A 171 -5.46 -54.96 -33.55
N ALA A 172 -4.83 -54.68 -32.41
CA ALA A 172 -4.64 -53.34 -31.90
C ALA A 172 -3.38 -53.25 -31.04
N PHE A 173 -2.70 -52.12 -31.15
CA PHE A 173 -1.56 -51.77 -30.32
C PHE A 173 -1.87 -50.46 -29.59
N THR A 174 -1.85 -50.48 -28.26
CA THR A 174 -2.13 -49.29 -27.44
C THR A 174 -0.99 -49.03 -26.48
N VAL A 175 -0.43 -47.82 -26.54
CA VAL A 175 0.56 -47.34 -25.57
C VAL A 175 -0.16 -46.89 -24.29
N GLN A 176 0.27 -47.41 -23.13
CA GLN A 176 -0.25 -46.98 -21.82
C GLN A 176 0.52 -45.76 -21.30
N SER A 177 1.83 -45.92 -21.10
CA SER A 177 2.68 -44.93 -20.43
C SER A 177 4.10 -44.92 -20.99
N PHE A 178 4.74 -43.77 -20.81
CA PHE A 178 6.19 -43.60 -20.95
C PHE A 178 6.71 -43.10 -19.61
N THR A 179 7.75 -43.75 -19.12
CA THR A 179 8.45 -43.41 -17.88
C THR A 179 9.89 -43.10 -18.23
N ASP A 180 10.43 -41.99 -17.75
CA ASP A 180 11.81 -41.60 -17.98
C ASP A 180 12.60 -41.55 -16.66
N ASP A 181 13.92 -41.71 -16.75
CA ASP A 181 14.80 -41.81 -15.56
C ASP A 181 15.14 -40.44 -14.93
N ASN A 182 15.06 -39.35 -15.69
CA ASN A 182 15.58 -38.03 -15.30
C ASN A 182 14.50 -36.93 -15.22
N ASP A 183 13.23 -37.31 -15.04
CA ASP A 183 12.06 -36.41 -15.03
C ASP A 183 11.98 -35.46 -16.26
N VAL A 184 12.55 -35.85 -17.39
CA VAL A 184 12.60 -35.05 -18.63
C VAL A 184 11.19 -34.79 -19.15
N ILE A 185 10.29 -35.78 -19.09
CA ILE A 185 8.90 -35.60 -19.53
C ILE A 185 8.20 -34.52 -18.69
N LYS A 186 8.46 -34.52 -17.38
CA LYS A 186 7.91 -33.53 -16.46
C LYS A 186 8.47 -32.14 -16.75
N ASN A 187 9.77 -32.03 -17.00
CA ASN A 187 10.43 -30.77 -17.34
C ASN A 187 9.94 -30.20 -18.69
N LEU A 188 9.73 -31.07 -19.71
CA LEU A 188 9.10 -30.68 -20.98
C LEU A 188 7.68 -30.14 -20.77
N GLY A 189 6.93 -30.75 -19.85
CA GLY A 189 5.62 -30.24 -19.43
C GLY A 189 5.69 -28.85 -18.81
N ILE A 190 6.66 -28.61 -17.92
CA ILE A 190 6.88 -27.30 -17.28
C ILE A 190 7.25 -26.25 -18.33
N ASP A 191 8.19 -26.55 -19.23
CA ASP A 191 8.61 -25.61 -20.29
C ASP A 191 7.45 -25.23 -21.21
N ASN A 192 6.62 -26.21 -21.60
CA ASN A 192 5.44 -25.95 -22.41
C ASN A 192 4.41 -25.08 -21.66
N ILE A 193 4.20 -25.32 -20.37
CA ILE A 193 3.32 -24.49 -19.54
C ILE A 193 3.84 -23.06 -19.46
N VAL A 194 5.15 -22.87 -19.23
CA VAL A 194 5.77 -21.53 -19.17
C VAL A 194 5.66 -20.81 -20.50
N THR A 195 5.87 -21.50 -21.62
CA THR A 195 5.70 -20.94 -22.97
C THR A 195 4.25 -20.51 -23.20
N ILE A 196 3.28 -21.36 -22.90
CA ILE A 196 1.85 -21.03 -23.00
C ILE A 196 1.50 -19.83 -22.11
N GLN A 197 2.04 -19.76 -20.88
CA GLN A 197 1.82 -18.62 -19.97
C GLN A 197 2.44 -17.33 -20.52
N LYS A 198 3.65 -17.39 -21.07
CA LYS A 198 4.33 -16.24 -21.69
C LYS A 198 3.54 -15.73 -22.89
N ASP A 199 3.08 -16.63 -23.75
CA ASP A 199 2.28 -16.26 -24.93
C ASP A 199 0.93 -15.67 -24.52
N ALA A 200 0.28 -16.25 -23.50
CA ALA A 200 -0.94 -15.69 -22.92
C ALA A 200 -0.70 -14.30 -22.31
N ALA A 201 0.42 -14.10 -21.60
CA ALA A 201 0.78 -12.80 -21.03
C ALA A 201 1.05 -11.76 -22.13
N ASN A 202 1.76 -12.13 -23.19
CA ASN A 202 1.99 -11.27 -24.35
C ASN A 202 0.68 -10.92 -25.07
N ALA A 203 -0.21 -11.90 -25.25
CA ALA A 203 -1.53 -11.68 -25.84
C ALA A 203 -2.37 -10.72 -24.99
N ARG A 204 -2.37 -10.88 -23.65
CA ARG A 204 -3.03 -9.95 -22.72
C ARG A 204 -2.44 -8.55 -22.80
N ALA A 205 -1.12 -8.41 -22.72
CA ALA A 205 -0.46 -7.11 -22.81
C ALA A 205 -0.74 -6.41 -24.14
N LYS A 206 -0.80 -7.15 -25.25
CA LYS A 206 -1.19 -6.61 -26.56
C LYS A 206 -2.63 -6.14 -26.56
N ALA A 207 -3.56 -6.95 -26.05
CA ALA A 207 -4.97 -6.60 -25.96
C ALA A 207 -5.21 -5.37 -25.05
N GLU A 208 -4.53 -5.30 -23.91
CA GLU A 208 -4.60 -4.16 -22.99
C GLU A 208 -4.05 -2.87 -23.62
N ARG A 209 -2.91 -2.95 -24.32
CA ARG A 209 -2.36 -1.80 -25.07
C ARG A 209 -3.33 -1.32 -26.14
N GLU A 210 -3.92 -2.23 -26.90
CA GLU A 210 -4.90 -1.89 -27.93
C GLU A 210 -6.15 -1.24 -27.32
N GLN A 211 -6.69 -1.80 -26.23
CA GLN A 211 -7.81 -1.19 -25.50
C GLN A 211 -7.46 0.20 -24.95
N ALA A 212 -6.28 0.37 -24.37
CA ALA A 212 -5.82 1.67 -23.85
C ALA A 212 -5.64 2.70 -24.97
N GLU A 213 -5.12 2.29 -26.13
CA GLU A 213 -4.97 3.16 -27.30
C GLU A 213 -6.34 3.59 -27.86
N VAL A 214 -7.27 2.65 -28.00
CA VAL A 214 -8.65 2.96 -28.42
C VAL A 214 -9.28 3.93 -27.43
N ARG A 215 -9.23 3.66 -26.12
CA ARG A 215 -9.76 4.58 -25.09
C ARG A 215 -9.11 5.96 -25.15
N ALA A 216 -7.79 6.05 -25.28
CA ALA A 216 -7.10 7.33 -25.38
C ALA A 216 -7.50 8.12 -26.62
N ARG A 217 -7.75 7.44 -27.76
CA ARG A 217 -8.27 8.07 -28.98
C ARG A 217 -9.71 8.58 -28.79
N GLU A 218 -10.58 7.76 -28.20
CA GLU A 218 -11.97 8.14 -27.90
C GLU A 218 -12.04 9.29 -26.89
N ASP A 219 -11.24 9.26 -25.83
CA ASP A 219 -11.16 10.31 -24.81
C ASP A 219 -10.63 11.62 -25.40
N LYS A 220 -9.65 11.55 -26.31
CA LYS A 220 -9.16 12.73 -27.02
C LYS A 220 -10.26 13.31 -27.92
N ALA A 221 -10.94 12.48 -28.69
CA ALA A 221 -12.04 12.92 -29.56
C ALA A 221 -13.19 13.54 -28.74
N ALA A 222 -13.55 12.95 -27.60
CA ALA A 222 -14.55 13.48 -26.69
C ALA A 222 -14.13 14.82 -26.06
N ASN A 223 -12.87 14.95 -25.64
CA ASN A 223 -12.35 16.22 -25.11
C ASN A 223 -12.29 17.31 -26.19
N ASP A 224 -11.83 16.98 -27.40
CA ASP A 224 -11.79 17.92 -28.52
C ASP A 224 -13.20 18.43 -28.86
N ALA A 225 -14.20 17.53 -28.85
CA ALA A 225 -15.61 17.90 -29.03
C ALA A 225 -16.14 18.80 -27.90
N ARG A 226 -15.80 18.50 -26.64
CA ARG A 226 -16.18 19.33 -25.48
C ARG A 226 -15.55 20.72 -25.55
N VAL A 227 -14.25 20.80 -25.84
CA VAL A 227 -13.54 22.08 -25.98
C VAL A 227 -14.10 22.91 -27.13
N ALA A 228 -14.46 22.27 -28.25
CA ALA A 228 -15.12 22.95 -29.36
C ALA A 228 -16.48 23.53 -28.95
N ALA A 229 -17.30 22.75 -28.23
CA ALA A 229 -18.58 23.21 -27.70
C ALA A 229 -18.42 24.35 -26.68
N ASP A 230 -17.48 24.23 -25.73
CA ASP A 230 -17.19 25.26 -24.73
C ASP A 230 -16.70 26.57 -25.38
N LEU A 231 -15.85 26.46 -26.41
CA LEU A 231 -15.40 27.61 -27.19
C LEU A 231 -16.56 28.30 -27.91
N GLU A 232 -17.50 27.54 -28.46
CA GLU A 232 -18.69 28.09 -29.11
C GLU A 232 -19.61 28.80 -28.10
N ILE A 233 -19.82 28.20 -26.92
CA ILE A 233 -20.57 28.82 -25.82
C ILE A 233 -19.88 30.13 -25.37
N ALA A 234 -18.57 30.11 -25.16
CA ALA A 234 -17.82 31.30 -24.74
C ALA A 234 -17.89 32.43 -25.80
N LYS A 235 -17.81 32.09 -27.09
CA LYS A 235 -18.02 33.05 -28.19
C LYS A 235 -19.42 33.66 -28.13
N LYS A 236 -20.46 32.83 -27.95
CA LYS A 236 -21.84 33.30 -27.84
C LYS A 236 -22.09 34.16 -26.60
N GLN A 237 -21.51 33.80 -25.47
CA GLN A 237 -21.58 34.61 -24.24
C GLN A 237 -20.87 35.97 -24.42
N ASN A 238 -19.72 35.99 -25.08
CA ASN A 238 -19.00 37.23 -25.36
C ASN A 238 -19.79 38.11 -26.34
N GLU A 239 -20.33 37.54 -27.42
CA GLU A 239 -21.25 38.24 -28.35
C GLU A 239 -22.45 38.84 -27.60
N LEU A 240 -23.09 38.05 -26.72
CA LEU A 240 -24.20 38.50 -25.89
C LEU A 240 -23.79 39.65 -24.96
N ALA A 241 -22.62 39.56 -24.32
CA ALA A 241 -22.12 40.59 -23.42
C ALA A 241 -21.80 41.90 -24.16
N ILE A 242 -21.21 41.82 -25.35
CA ILE A 242 -20.98 42.97 -26.23
C ILE A 242 -22.31 43.63 -26.58
N GLU A 243 -23.33 42.85 -26.96
CA GLU A 243 -24.62 43.43 -27.31
C GLU A 243 -25.38 43.99 -26.12
N GLN A 244 -25.32 43.35 -24.96
CA GLN A 244 -25.84 43.93 -23.72
C GLN A 244 -25.16 45.26 -23.39
N ALA A 245 -23.83 45.35 -23.56
CA ALA A 245 -23.10 46.60 -23.33
C ALA A 245 -23.46 47.69 -24.36
N ASN A 246 -23.67 47.32 -25.63
CA ASN A 246 -24.13 48.25 -26.67
C ASN A 246 -25.55 48.77 -26.38
N LEU A 247 -26.49 47.88 -26.08
CA LEU A 247 -27.86 48.23 -25.71
C LEU A 247 -27.90 49.09 -24.45
N LYS A 248 -27.09 48.76 -23.44
CA LYS A 248 -26.96 49.56 -22.22
C LYS A 248 -26.41 50.95 -22.53
N ARG A 249 -25.36 51.06 -23.36
CA ARG A 249 -24.84 52.36 -23.81
C ARG A 249 -25.92 53.19 -24.51
N GLN A 250 -26.71 52.56 -25.39
CA GLN A 250 -27.84 53.24 -26.05
C GLN A 250 -28.91 53.70 -25.04
N SER A 251 -29.26 52.86 -24.08
CA SER A 251 -30.20 53.18 -23.00
C SER A 251 -29.68 54.32 -22.12
N ASP A 252 -28.41 54.29 -21.72
CA ASP A 252 -27.78 55.30 -20.87
C ASP A 252 -27.72 56.66 -21.59
N VAL A 253 -27.46 56.68 -22.91
CA VAL A 253 -27.53 57.90 -23.72
C VAL A 253 -28.95 58.46 -23.75
N GLN A 254 -29.97 57.62 -23.94
CA GLN A 254 -31.37 58.06 -23.92
C GLN A 254 -31.78 58.56 -22.53
N LEU A 255 -31.37 57.86 -21.46
CA LEU A 255 -31.63 58.26 -20.09
C LEU A 255 -30.93 59.58 -19.73
N ALA A 256 -29.67 59.76 -20.16
CA ALA A 256 -28.94 61.01 -19.97
C ALA A 256 -29.62 62.18 -20.71
N GLN A 257 -30.13 61.97 -21.92
CA GLN A 257 -30.93 62.97 -22.65
C GLN A 257 -32.22 63.32 -21.89
N ALA A 258 -32.94 62.32 -21.37
CA ALA A 258 -34.14 62.54 -20.58
C ALA A 258 -33.84 63.28 -19.26
N ASN A 259 -32.79 62.89 -18.54
CA ASN A 259 -32.36 63.53 -17.30
C ASN A 259 -31.87 64.96 -17.53
N ALA A 260 -31.18 65.23 -18.65
CA ALA A 260 -30.76 66.59 -19.01
C ALA A 260 -31.98 67.48 -19.27
N ALA A 261 -33.01 66.96 -19.97
CA ALA A 261 -34.27 67.68 -20.16
C ALA A 261 -34.97 67.97 -18.82
N TYR A 262 -35.07 66.97 -17.94
CA TYR A 262 -35.69 67.12 -16.61
C TYR A 262 -34.92 68.11 -15.73
N GLY A 263 -33.58 68.07 -15.75
CA GLY A 263 -32.73 69.00 -15.00
C GLY A 263 -32.84 70.45 -15.49
N ILE A 264 -33.01 70.68 -16.79
CA ILE A 264 -33.27 72.02 -17.34
C ILE A 264 -34.61 72.56 -16.83
N GLU A 265 -35.65 71.71 -16.80
CA GLU A 265 -36.98 72.09 -16.33
C GLU A 265 -36.99 72.39 -14.81
N GLU A 266 -36.29 71.58 -14.00
CA GLU A 266 -36.16 71.84 -12.55
C GLU A 266 -35.44 73.18 -12.27
N GLN A 267 -34.37 73.48 -13.01
CA GLN A 267 -33.65 74.74 -12.86
C GLN A 267 -34.49 75.95 -13.30
N ALA A 268 -35.31 75.79 -14.33
CA ALA A 268 -36.27 76.82 -14.73
C ALA A 268 -37.30 77.10 -13.62
N GLN A 269 -37.87 76.05 -13.03
CA GLN A 269 -38.81 76.17 -11.91
C GLN A 269 -38.16 76.78 -10.66
N ARG A 270 -36.93 76.37 -10.30
CA ARG A 270 -36.20 76.95 -9.16
C ARG A 270 -35.98 78.45 -9.32
N LYS A 271 -35.57 78.90 -10.51
CA LYS A 271 -35.37 80.33 -10.80
C LYS A 271 -36.67 81.13 -10.66
N GLU A 272 -37.81 80.53 -11.01
CA GLU A 272 -39.13 81.15 -10.84
C GLU A 272 -39.54 81.25 -9.36
N ILE A 273 -39.30 80.18 -8.58
CA ILE A 273 -39.53 80.17 -7.13
C ILE A 273 -38.65 81.21 -6.43
N GLU A 274 -37.35 81.26 -6.72
CA GLU A 274 -36.43 82.25 -6.13
C GLU A 274 -36.88 83.68 -6.42
N ARG A 275 -37.34 83.95 -7.65
CA ARG A 275 -37.88 85.27 -8.03
C ARG A 275 -39.12 85.62 -7.20
N ALA A 276 -40.08 84.70 -7.08
CA ALA A 276 -41.28 84.91 -6.26
C ALA A 276 -40.94 85.10 -4.77
N THR A 277 -39.92 84.39 -4.27
CA THR A 277 -39.49 84.47 -2.87
C THR A 277 -38.76 85.78 -2.56
N ALA A 278 -37.95 86.28 -3.51
CA ALA A 278 -37.30 87.58 -3.41
C ALA A 278 -38.32 88.73 -3.40
N GLU A 279 -39.35 88.68 -4.26
CA GLU A 279 -40.45 89.66 -4.24
C GLU A 279 -41.22 89.63 -2.91
N ALA A 280 -41.54 88.45 -2.38
CA ALA A 280 -42.20 88.33 -1.08
C ALA A 280 -41.38 88.92 0.08
N ASN A 281 -40.05 88.75 0.06
CA ASN A 281 -39.14 89.31 1.07
C ASN A 281 -39.07 90.84 1.02
N ILE A 282 -39.14 91.47 -0.15
CA ILE A 282 -39.18 92.93 -0.28
C ILE A 282 -40.45 93.52 0.36
N VAL A 283 -41.61 92.89 0.11
CA VAL A 283 -42.89 93.32 0.70
C VAL A 283 -42.88 93.19 2.23
N LYS A 284 -42.29 92.12 2.77
CA LYS A 284 -42.14 91.92 4.22
C LYS A 284 -41.26 92.99 4.86
N GLN A 285 -40.12 93.33 4.25
CA GLN A 285 -39.22 94.36 4.78
C GLN A 285 -39.84 95.76 4.80
N GLN A 286 -40.65 96.11 3.78
CA GLN A 286 -41.38 97.39 3.77
C GLN A 286 -42.39 97.48 4.93
N LYS A 287 -43.12 96.40 5.21
CA LYS A 287 -44.07 96.32 6.33
C LYS A 287 -43.39 96.39 7.70
N GLU A 288 -42.23 95.76 7.88
CA GLU A 288 -41.48 95.80 9.14
C GLU A 288 -40.87 97.19 9.45
N ALA A 289 -40.49 97.95 8.42
CA ALA A 289 -40.00 99.32 8.58
C ALA A 289 -41.09 100.29 9.09
N GLU A 290 -42.34 100.09 8.66
CA GLU A 290 -43.49 100.89 9.09
C GLU A 290 -43.82 100.67 10.58
N VAL A 291 -43.76 99.41 11.05
CA VAL A 291 -44.02 99.07 12.47
C VAL A 291 -42.96 99.64 13.41
N LYS A 292 -41.68 99.60 13.02
CA LYS A 292 -40.58 100.12 13.84
C LYS A 292 -40.61 101.63 14.04
N ALA A 293 -41.20 102.39 13.12
CA ALA A 293 -41.32 103.84 13.25
C ALA A 293 -42.29 104.25 14.38
N GLU A 294 -43.33 103.44 14.63
CA GLU A 294 -44.36 103.74 15.63
C GLU A 294 -43.91 103.36 17.06
N GLU A 295 -43.10 102.29 17.22
CA GLU A 295 -42.58 101.85 18.52
C GLU A 295 -41.61 102.85 19.17
N VAL A 296 -40.89 103.66 18.38
CA VAL A 296 -39.91 104.63 18.91
C VAL A 296 -40.58 105.78 19.68
N LYS A 297 -41.80 106.19 19.30
CA LYS A 297 -42.54 107.26 20.01
C LYS A 297 -43.04 106.82 21.40
N VAL A 298 -43.36 105.54 21.57
CA VAL A 298 -43.86 105.01 22.84
C VAL A 298 -42.74 104.90 23.88
N ARG A 299 -41.51 104.56 23.44
CA ARG A 299 -40.34 104.38 24.32
C ARG A 299 -39.81 105.66 24.96
N GLU A 300 -39.92 106.82 24.31
CA GLU A 300 -39.43 108.09 24.87
C GLU A 300 -40.20 108.54 26.13
N GLN A 301 -41.47 108.13 26.28
CA GLN A 301 -42.30 108.53 27.42
C GLN A 301 -42.03 107.69 28.68
N GLU A 302 -41.68 106.41 28.53
CA GLU A 302 -41.43 105.47 29.65
C GLU A 302 -40.06 105.68 30.33
N LEU A 303 -39.05 106.13 29.59
CA LEU A 303 -37.67 106.31 30.10
C LEU A 303 -37.53 107.49 31.09
N SER A 304 -38.43 108.47 31.06
CA SER A 304 -38.37 109.66 31.92
C SER A 304 -38.76 109.43 33.40
N ALA A 305 -39.51 108.36 33.70
CA ALA A 305 -39.99 108.04 35.04
C ALA A 305 -39.06 107.07 35.81
N THR A 306 -38.21 106.31 35.10
CA THR A 306 -37.43 105.19 35.66
C THR A 306 -36.08 105.65 36.27
N ILE A 307 -35.47 106.71 35.72
CA ILE A 307 -34.13 107.18 36.11
C ILE A 307 -34.07 107.74 37.54
N ARG A 308 -35.21 108.20 38.10
CA ARG A 308 -35.23 108.81 39.44
C ARG A 308 -35.35 107.79 40.59
N LYS A 309 -35.81 106.56 40.32
CA LYS A 309 -35.95 105.48 41.32
C LYS A 309 -34.76 104.50 41.36
N GLN A 310 -33.93 104.46 40.30
CA GLN A 310 -32.76 103.57 40.22
C GLN A 310 -31.53 104.08 41.02
N ALA A 311 -31.44 105.38 41.33
CA ALA A 311 -30.28 105.94 42.03
C ALA A 311 -30.24 105.64 43.55
N GLU A 312 -31.36 105.28 44.18
CA GLU A 312 -31.41 104.91 45.61
C GLU A 312 -31.20 103.39 45.86
N ALA A 313 -31.48 102.55 44.85
CA ALA A 313 -31.32 101.09 44.95
C ALA A 313 -29.86 100.62 44.83
N GLU A 314 -29.01 101.34 44.07
CA GLU A 314 -27.59 100.97 43.87
C GLU A 314 -26.69 101.22 45.09
N LYS A 315 -27.10 102.06 46.06
CA LYS A 315 -26.34 102.26 47.31
C LYS A 315 -26.49 101.10 48.31
N TYR A 316 -27.65 100.44 48.32
CA TYR A 316 -27.95 99.34 49.25
C TYR A 316 -27.35 98.00 48.77
N ALA A 317 -27.29 97.78 47.45
CA ALA A 317 -26.67 96.60 46.85
C ALA A 317 -25.12 96.57 47.02
N ARG A 318 -24.48 97.74 47.08
CA ARG A 318 -23.02 97.86 47.22
C ARG A 318 -22.51 97.61 48.65
N GLN A 319 -23.38 97.71 49.67
CA GLN A 319 -23.04 97.37 51.06
C GLN A 319 -23.14 95.86 51.32
N GLN A 320 -24.14 95.16 50.77
CA GLN A 320 -24.29 93.70 50.95
C GLN A 320 -23.23 92.88 50.18
N ALA A 321 -22.71 93.40 49.06
CA ALA A 321 -21.65 92.76 48.29
C ALA A 321 -20.29 92.77 49.01
N ALA A 322 -20.00 93.76 49.86
CA ALA A 322 -18.75 93.86 50.62
C ALA A 322 -18.73 92.94 51.86
N GLU A 323 -19.90 92.56 52.38
CA GLU A 323 -20.05 91.70 53.56
C GLU A 323 -20.06 90.21 53.18
N ALA A 324 -20.52 89.87 51.97
CA ALA A 324 -20.41 88.53 51.38
C ALA A 324 -18.96 88.13 51.05
N ASP A 325 -18.14 89.08 50.58
CA ASP A 325 -16.73 88.86 50.19
C ASP A 325 -15.80 88.58 51.39
N LEU A 326 -16.15 89.08 52.59
CA LEU A 326 -15.45 88.79 53.85
C LEU A 326 -15.76 87.39 54.39
N ILE A 327 -17.00 86.93 54.25
CA ILE A 327 -17.46 85.60 54.70
C ILE A 327 -16.92 84.50 53.76
N GLU A 328 -16.82 84.76 52.46
CA GLU A 328 -16.25 83.81 51.49
C GLU A 328 -14.73 83.64 51.66
N ARG A 329 -14.00 84.72 52.01
CA ARG A 329 -12.56 84.64 52.32
C ARG A 329 -12.26 83.99 53.67
N GLN A 330 -13.11 84.17 54.69
CA GLN A 330 -12.98 83.44 55.96
C GLN A 330 -13.24 81.92 55.80
N ARG A 331 -14.25 81.54 55.00
CA ARG A 331 -14.55 80.13 54.73
C ARG A 331 -13.56 79.45 53.79
N LYS A 332 -12.94 80.18 52.86
CA LYS A 332 -11.82 79.66 52.04
C LYS A 332 -10.53 79.49 52.86
N ALA A 333 -10.25 80.38 53.81
CA ALA A 333 -9.11 80.23 54.73
C ALA A 333 -9.31 79.11 55.79
N GLU A 334 -10.54 78.89 56.28
CA GLU A 334 -10.85 77.72 57.14
C GLU A 334 -10.87 76.40 56.36
N ALA A 335 -11.28 76.40 55.08
CA ALA A 335 -11.22 75.23 54.22
C ALA A 335 -9.79 74.86 53.82
N GLU A 336 -8.92 75.82 53.49
CA GLU A 336 -7.48 75.56 53.26
C GLU A 336 -6.77 75.08 54.53
N LEU A 337 -7.10 75.61 55.72
CA LEU A 337 -6.56 75.09 56.98
C LEU A 337 -7.05 73.67 57.29
N TYR A 338 -8.29 73.32 56.95
CA TYR A 338 -8.84 71.98 57.12
C TYR A 338 -8.30 70.96 56.10
N GLU A 339 -8.11 71.36 54.85
CA GLU A 339 -7.48 70.52 53.81
C GLU A 339 -5.97 70.36 54.06
N THR A 340 -5.26 71.41 54.48
CA THR A 340 -3.83 71.31 54.83
C THR A 340 -3.62 70.55 56.15
N GLN A 341 -4.54 70.63 57.12
CA GLN A 341 -4.49 69.78 58.34
C GLN A 341 -4.83 68.32 58.04
N ARG A 342 -5.78 68.02 57.14
CA ARG A 342 -6.07 66.65 56.72
C ARG A 342 -5.05 66.07 55.76
N GLU A 343 -4.36 66.88 54.95
CA GLU A 343 -3.22 66.44 54.15
C GLU A 343 -1.97 66.24 55.01
N ALA A 344 -1.76 67.04 56.06
CA ALA A 344 -0.71 66.82 57.07
C ALA A 344 -1.01 65.65 58.01
N GLU A 345 -2.28 65.38 58.36
CA GLU A 345 -2.72 64.16 59.07
C GLU A 345 -2.70 62.94 58.16
N ALA A 346 -3.03 63.07 56.87
CA ALA A 346 -2.93 61.97 55.90
C ALA A 346 -1.47 61.67 55.53
N GLN A 347 -0.57 62.67 55.52
CA GLN A 347 0.87 62.44 55.41
C GLN A 347 1.48 61.92 56.72
N LYS A 348 1.02 62.35 57.91
CA LYS A 348 1.43 61.73 59.19
C LYS A 348 0.89 60.30 59.32
N ALA A 349 -0.33 60.01 58.90
CA ALA A 349 -0.90 58.67 58.90
C ALA A 349 -0.29 57.77 57.81
N ARG A 350 0.08 58.31 56.65
CA ARG A 350 0.86 57.56 55.62
C ARG A 350 2.33 57.38 56.01
N ALA A 351 2.92 58.31 56.75
CA ALA A 351 4.27 58.19 57.30
C ALA A 351 4.33 57.31 58.55
N GLU A 352 3.29 57.28 59.40
CA GLU A 352 3.13 56.33 60.50
C GLU A 352 2.71 54.95 60.00
N ALA A 353 1.89 54.83 58.95
CA ALA A 353 1.63 53.55 58.29
C ALA A 353 2.85 53.02 57.54
N ALA A 354 3.67 53.90 56.94
CA ALA A 354 4.96 53.51 56.36
C ALA A 354 6.02 53.20 57.45
N LYS A 355 6.03 53.90 58.60
CA LYS A 355 6.87 53.53 59.76
C LYS A 355 6.41 52.24 60.43
N TYR A 356 5.11 51.99 60.54
CA TYR A 356 4.55 50.76 61.10
C TYR A 356 4.74 49.58 60.15
N ALA A 357 4.60 49.78 58.83
CA ALA A 357 4.95 48.77 57.83
C ALA A 357 6.47 48.52 57.79
N ALA A 358 7.31 49.56 57.92
CA ALA A 358 8.76 49.43 58.00
C ALA A 358 9.24 48.85 59.36
N GLU A 359 8.55 49.09 60.48
CA GLU A 359 8.81 48.45 61.77
C GLU A 359 8.31 47.00 61.81
N GLN A 360 7.25 46.64 61.08
CA GLN A 360 6.79 45.25 60.96
C GLN A 360 7.62 44.47 59.92
N GLU A 361 8.10 45.10 58.85
CA GLU A 361 9.13 44.51 57.97
C GLU A 361 10.49 44.44 58.67
N ALA A 362 10.89 45.44 59.47
CA ALA A 362 12.11 45.38 60.27
C ALA A 362 11.99 44.39 61.44
N ALA A 363 10.85 44.27 62.11
CA ALA A 363 10.61 43.24 63.13
C ALA A 363 10.46 41.85 62.49
N GLY A 364 9.96 41.75 61.25
CA GLY A 364 9.94 40.51 60.47
C GLY A 364 11.33 40.09 59.99
N ILE A 365 12.19 41.04 59.61
CA ILE A 365 13.60 40.83 59.23
C ILE A 365 14.49 40.65 60.47
N GLU A 366 14.17 41.22 61.62
CA GLU A 366 14.86 41.00 62.90
C GLU A 366 14.37 39.71 63.58
N ALA A 367 13.11 39.29 63.39
CA ALA A 367 12.63 37.98 63.83
C ALA A 367 13.11 36.86 62.91
N LYS A 368 13.13 37.05 61.57
CA LYS A 368 13.80 36.13 60.65
C LYS A 368 15.31 36.18 60.82
N GLY A 369 15.90 37.35 61.10
CA GLY A 369 17.33 37.52 61.36
C GLY A 369 17.77 36.98 62.72
N ARG A 370 16.93 37.05 63.77
CA ARG A 370 17.17 36.34 65.05
C ARG A 370 16.91 34.86 64.91
N ALA A 371 15.88 34.42 64.17
CA ALA A 371 15.64 33.00 63.93
C ALA A 371 16.70 32.38 63.02
N GLU A 372 17.21 33.11 62.01
CA GLU A 372 18.32 32.70 61.14
C GLU A 372 19.65 32.85 61.86
N ALA A 373 19.88 33.86 62.72
CA ALA A 373 21.10 33.98 63.52
C ALA A 373 21.13 32.98 64.68
N GLU A 374 19.99 32.61 65.28
CA GLU A 374 19.89 31.58 66.31
C GLU A 374 19.89 30.18 65.69
N ALA A 375 19.30 29.99 64.49
CA ALA A 375 19.48 28.77 63.70
C ALA A 375 20.91 28.64 63.17
N ILE A 376 21.56 29.72 62.73
CA ILE A 376 22.99 29.73 62.35
C ILE A 376 23.87 29.59 63.58
N ARG A 377 23.52 30.13 64.76
CA ARG A 377 24.27 29.92 66.01
C ARG A 377 24.12 28.50 66.52
N LEU A 378 22.93 27.89 66.46
CA LEU A 378 22.71 26.47 66.77
C LEU A 378 23.35 25.55 65.71
N LYS A 379 23.34 25.94 64.43
CA LYS A 379 24.01 25.20 63.35
C LYS A 379 25.53 25.36 63.42
N LEU A 380 26.06 26.50 63.86
CA LEU A 380 27.47 26.77 64.12
C LEU A 380 27.94 26.25 65.47
N GLU A 381 27.09 26.10 66.49
CA GLU A 381 27.37 25.35 67.74
C GLU A 381 27.33 23.85 67.47
N ALA A 382 26.41 23.37 66.64
CA ALA A 382 26.36 21.97 66.20
C ALA A 382 27.46 21.64 65.18
N GLU A 383 27.83 22.57 64.30
CA GLU A 383 29.01 22.47 63.44
C GLU A 383 30.29 22.72 64.22
N ALA A 384 30.35 23.55 65.27
CA ALA A 384 31.55 23.68 66.12
C ALA A 384 31.72 22.50 67.09
N GLU A 385 30.65 21.91 67.62
CA GLU A 385 30.72 20.63 68.34
C GLU A 385 31.00 19.47 67.37
N GLY A 386 30.44 19.51 66.16
CA GLY A 386 30.67 18.53 65.10
C GLY A 386 32.07 18.63 64.47
N LEU A 387 32.64 19.84 64.39
CA LEU A 387 33.97 20.17 63.89
C LEU A 387 35.03 20.09 65.01
N SER A 388 34.67 20.27 66.28
CA SER A 388 35.52 19.89 67.43
C SER A 388 35.59 18.37 67.57
N LYS A 389 34.47 17.65 67.40
CA LYS A 389 34.46 16.17 67.37
C LYS A 389 35.09 15.60 66.08
N LYS A 390 34.93 16.27 64.92
CA LYS A 390 35.67 15.94 63.68
C LYS A 390 37.13 16.37 63.74
N ALA A 391 37.51 17.43 64.47
CA ALA A 391 38.91 17.80 64.68
C ALA A 391 39.59 16.84 65.68
N ASP A 392 38.89 16.37 66.71
CA ASP A 392 39.35 15.30 67.60
C ASP A 392 39.41 13.92 66.91
N ALA A 393 38.61 13.70 65.85
CA ALA A 393 38.65 12.49 65.03
C ALA A 393 39.59 12.57 63.81
N MET A 394 39.83 13.77 63.25
CA MET A 394 40.80 14.02 62.17
C MET A 394 42.23 14.20 62.71
N ALA A 395 42.41 14.57 63.98
CA ALA A 395 43.70 14.45 64.68
C ALA A 395 44.12 12.99 64.91
N LYS A 396 43.25 12.01 64.64
CA LYS A 396 43.49 10.57 64.82
C LYS A 396 43.37 9.73 63.54
N PHE A 397 43.25 10.35 62.36
CA PHE A 397 43.29 9.62 61.08
C PHE A 397 44.25 10.29 60.09
N ASN A 398 45.38 9.62 59.86
CA ASN A 398 46.36 9.88 58.82
C ASN A 398 45.81 9.47 57.43
N ASP A 399 46.02 10.30 56.42
CA ASP A 399 46.40 9.94 55.03
C ASP A 399 45.43 9.44 53.93
N ALA A 400 44.09 9.63 53.94
CA ALA A 400 43.31 9.05 52.80
C ALA A 400 41.92 9.60 52.38
N ALA A 401 41.57 10.90 52.44
CA ALA A 401 40.22 11.32 51.99
C ALA A 401 40.08 12.72 51.37
N VAL A 402 41.15 13.29 50.81
CA VAL A 402 41.10 14.60 50.10
C VAL A 402 40.71 14.44 48.61
N THR A 403 40.35 13.24 48.16
CA THR A 403 40.17 12.95 46.71
C THR A 403 38.70 12.74 46.29
N GLU A 404 37.74 12.73 47.22
CA GLU A 404 36.33 12.39 46.89
C GLU A 404 35.38 13.61 46.83
N MET A 405 35.75 14.77 47.39
CA MET A 405 34.82 15.90 47.55
C MET A 405 34.78 16.88 46.35
N VAL A 406 35.67 16.72 45.36
CA VAL A 406 35.78 17.63 44.19
C VAL A 406 34.80 17.26 43.06
N VAL A 407 34.11 16.11 43.13
CA VAL A 407 33.39 15.52 41.97
C VAL A 407 31.91 15.93 41.85
N ASN A 408 31.27 16.52 42.86
CA ASN A 408 29.80 16.67 42.86
C ASN A 408 29.23 18.10 42.72
N VAL A 409 30.05 19.15 42.49
CA VAL A 409 29.56 20.56 42.47
C VAL A 409 29.56 21.19 41.06
N LEU A 410 29.98 20.46 40.03
CA LEU A 410 29.97 20.91 38.63
C LEU A 410 28.58 21.21 37.98
N PRO A 411 27.45 20.61 38.38
CA PRO A 411 26.17 20.82 37.67
C PRO A 411 25.43 22.15 37.94
N GLU A 412 25.62 22.81 39.09
CA GLU A 412 24.83 24.02 39.42
C GLU A 412 25.33 25.29 38.73
N ILE A 413 26.58 25.25 38.28
CA ILE A 413 27.21 26.30 37.53
C ILE A 413 26.51 26.50 36.15
N ALA A 414 25.85 25.49 35.58
CA ALA A 414 25.23 25.60 34.25
C ALA A 414 23.96 26.50 34.16
N LYS A 415 23.31 26.89 35.27
CA LYS A 415 21.99 27.55 35.23
C LYS A 415 22.03 29.08 35.20
N ASN A 416 23.07 29.71 35.77
CA ASN A 416 23.16 31.19 35.86
C ASN A 416 23.60 31.89 34.56
N ILE A 417 23.90 31.15 33.48
CA ILE A 417 24.29 31.72 32.17
C ILE A 417 23.07 32.03 31.27
N ALA A 418 21.89 31.48 31.52
CA ALA A 418 20.80 31.43 30.52
C ALA A 418 19.59 32.37 30.76
N ALA A 419 19.62 33.28 31.75
CA ALA A 419 18.43 34.07 32.13
C ALA A 419 18.17 35.40 31.38
N PRO A 420 19.13 36.13 30.77
CA PRO A 420 18.79 37.37 30.08
C PRO A 420 18.56 37.14 28.58
N LEU A 421 17.37 36.63 28.19
CA LEU A 421 16.89 36.67 26.80
C LEU A 421 15.88 37.81 26.52
N GLY A 422 15.62 38.71 27.46
CA GLY A 422 14.26 39.28 27.53
C GLY A 422 13.96 40.68 27.01
N ASN A 423 14.90 41.64 26.89
CA ASN A 423 14.49 43.06 26.77
C ASN A 423 15.31 43.93 25.79
N VAL A 424 14.64 44.26 24.68
CA VAL A 424 14.80 45.39 23.71
C VAL A 424 15.79 45.16 22.56
N ASP A 425 15.41 44.83 21.31
CA ASP A 425 14.46 45.39 20.31
C ASP A 425 14.86 46.75 19.67
N LYS A 426 15.77 46.69 18.68
CA LYS A 426 15.97 47.62 17.54
C LYS A 426 15.75 49.13 17.77
N ILE A 427 16.83 49.93 17.74
CA ILE A 427 16.77 51.36 17.35
C ILE A 427 17.83 51.68 16.28
N THR A 428 17.39 52.47 15.30
CA THR A 428 17.91 52.64 13.94
C THR A 428 19.08 53.62 13.80
N MET A 429 19.86 53.35 12.74
CA MET A 429 21.04 53.97 12.12
C MET A 429 21.02 55.48 11.85
N TYR A 430 22.18 56.15 11.88
CA TYR A 430 22.78 56.99 10.79
C TYR A 430 24.11 57.60 11.30
N GLY A 431 25.18 57.56 10.49
CA GLY A 431 26.42 58.29 10.78
C GLY A 431 27.67 57.58 10.29
N GLU A 432 28.14 58.01 9.13
CA GLU A 432 29.32 57.54 8.40
C GLU A 432 30.61 57.79 9.20
N GLY A 433 31.32 56.73 9.57
CA GLY A 433 32.63 56.86 10.20
C GLY A 433 33.08 55.69 11.06
N ASN A 434 33.72 54.71 10.41
CA ASN A 434 34.69 53.77 10.99
C ASN A 434 34.13 52.54 11.75
N ALA A 435 33.72 51.53 10.97
CA ALA A 435 33.14 50.25 11.37
C ALA A 435 34.06 49.24 12.09
N SER A 436 35.25 49.63 12.58
CA SER A 436 36.26 48.65 13.05
C SER A 436 36.52 48.66 14.55
N LYS A 437 35.77 49.41 15.36
CA LYS A 437 35.94 49.42 16.84
C LYS A 437 34.75 48.91 17.64
N MET A 438 33.55 48.83 17.05
CA MET A 438 32.36 48.34 17.75
C MET A 438 32.27 46.79 17.77
N VAL A 439 32.83 46.11 16.77
CA VAL A 439 32.98 44.64 16.76
C VAL A 439 34.05 44.17 17.75
N GLY A 440 35.05 45.01 18.04
CA GLY A 440 36.12 44.73 18.99
C GLY A 440 35.67 44.80 20.46
N ASP A 441 34.90 45.83 20.82
CA ASP A 441 34.40 46.02 22.19
C ASP A 441 33.20 45.10 22.53
N LEU A 442 32.47 44.61 21.53
CA LEU A 442 31.47 43.54 21.69
C LEU A 442 32.11 42.16 21.95
N MET A 443 33.29 41.89 21.38
CA MET A 443 34.05 40.67 21.66
C MET A 443 34.67 40.69 23.07
N THR A 444 35.14 41.84 23.56
CA THR A 444 35.80 41.95 24.89
C THR A 444 34.82 42.01 26.05
N THR A 445 33.55 42.35 25.81
CA THR A 445 32.51 42.35 26.85
C THR A 445 31.82 40.99 26.97
N MET A 446 31.81 40.16 25.91
CA MET A 446 31.35 38.77 26.00
C MET A 446 32.32 37.84 26.73
N ASP A 447 33.64 38.08 26.64
CA ASP A 447 34.65 37.27 27.33
C ASP A 447 34.63 37.40 28.88
N LYS A 448 34.17 38.54 29.42
CA LYS A 448 34.13 38.76 30.88
C LYS A 448 32.87 38.23 31.57
N THR A 449 31.90 37.70 30.84
CA THR A 449 30.65 37.17 31.43
C THR A 449 30.56 35.64 31.37
N THR A 450 31.48 34.95 30.68
CA THR A 450 31.53 33.48 30.59
C THR A 450 32.60 32.80 31.45
N GLU A 451 33.52 33.55 32.07
CA GLU A 451 34.52 33.00 33.03
C GLU A 451 33.89 32.47 34.33
N GLY A 452 32.62 32.79 34.59
CA GLY A 452 31.92 32.36 35.79
C GLY A 452 31.42 30.92 35.77
N LEU A 453 31.14 30.31 34.60
CA LEU A 453 30.36 29.06 34.56
C LEU A 453 30.81 27.90 33.64
N GLY A 454 32.11 27.77 33.35
CA GLY A 454 32.80 26.47 33.26
C GLY A 454 32.33 25.34 32.31
N LEU A 455 31.57 25.59 31.22
CA LEU A 455 31.27 24.56 30.20
C LEU A 455 31.48 25.09 28.75
N ASN A 456 32.43 24.49 28.03
CA ASN A 456 32.79 24.84 26.65
C ASN A 456 31.79 24.24 25.63
N VAL A 457 30.94 25.09 25.06
CA VAL A 457 29.92 24.75 24.03
C VAL A 457 30.54 24.15 22.75
N ARG A 458 31.84 24.35 22.52
CA ARG A 458 32.57 23.86 21.34
C ARG A 458 32.87 22.34 21.38
N ASP A 459 32.98 21.74 22.56
CA ASP A 459 33.26 20.30 22.71
C ASP A 459 31.98 19.43 22.72
N LEU A 460 30.83 20.02 23.07
CA LEU A 460 29.52 19.35 23.04
C LEU A 460 28.98 19.14 21.61
N ILE A 461 29.39 19.99 20.67
CA ILE A 461 28.95 19.93 19.26
C ILE A 461 29.83 18.97 18.44
N SER A 462 31.11 18.78 18.82
CA SER A 462 31.99 17.81 18.15
C SER A 462 31.73 16.36 18.58
N ALA A 463 31.28 16.13 19.82
CA ALA A 463 30.93 14.80 20.34
C ALA A 463 29.62 14.22 19.77
N THR A 464 28.65 15.07 19.39
CA THR A 464 27.36 14.65 18.85
C THR A 464 27.37 14.33 17.35
N LEU A 465 28.37 14.83 16.61
CA LEU A 465 28.55 14.55 15.18
C LEU A 465 29.45 13.32 14.88
N THR A 466 30.32 12.92 15.81
CA THR A 466 31.20 11.74 15.66
C THR A 466 30.58 10.43 16.16
N GLY A 467 29.60 10.47 17.07
CA GLY A 467 28.88 9.28 17.54
C GLY A 467 27.93 8.64 16.50
N ARG A 468 27.50 9.40 15.48
CA ARG A 468 26.51 8.92 14.49
C ARG A 468 27.11 8.18 13.28
N ALA A 469 28.44 8.17 13.15
CA ALA A 469 29.16 7.50 12.06
C ALA A 469 29.78 6.14 12.46
N MET A 470 29.85 5.80 13.74
CA MET A 470 30.37 4.50 14.22
C MET A 470 29.29 3.43 14.48
N SER A 471 28.00 3.79 14.59
CA SER A 471 26.94 2.80 14.87
C SER A 471 26.51 1.98 13.64
N THR A 472 26.83 2.43 12.42
CA THR A 472 26.49 1.74 11.16
C THR A 472 27.59 0.79 10.66
N GLY A 473 28.78 0.79 11.27
CA GLY A 473 29.90 -0.10 10.90
C GLY A 473 30.10 -1.33 11.78
N LEU A 474 29.53 -1.36 12.98
CA LEU A 474 29.68 -2.48 13.94
C LEU A 474 28.61 -3.57 13.80
N LEU A 475 27.45 -3.28 13.21
CA LEU A 475 26.36 -4.24 13.04
C LEU A 475 26.57 -5.23 11.87
N THR A 476 27.57 -5.01 11.01
CA THR A 476 27.86 -5.86 9.85
C THR A 476 29.14 -6.68 9.97
N ALA A 477 29.83 -6.61 11.12
CA ALA A 477 31.11 -7.31 11.34
C ALA A 477 31.05 -8.48 12.35
N GLN A 478 29.88 -8.77 12.93
CA GLN A 478 29.74 -9.75 14.01
C GLN A 478 29.11 -11.10 13.62
N GLU A 479 28.69 -11.30 12.35
CA GLU A 479 28.02 -12.54 11.91
C GLU A 479 28.85 -13.46 10.99
N THR A 480 30.10 -13.14 10.64
CA THR A 480 30.84 -13.91 9.61
C THR A 480 32.31 -14.19 9.92
N LYS A 481 32.67 -14.49 11.17
CA LYS A 481 33.95 -15.16 11.48
C LYS A 481 33.81 -16.13 12.65
N GLU A 482 33.82 -17.41 12.28
CA GLU A 482 34.69 -18.43 12.89
C GLU A 482 34.45 -18.69 14.39
N VAL A 483 33.75 -19.76 14.80
CA VAL A 483 33.90 -21.15 14.32
C VAL A 483 35.38 -21.47 14.08
N GLU A 484 36.18 -21.37 15.14
CA GLU A 484 37.45 -22.10 15.33
C GLU A 484 37.94 -21.87 16.77
N GLY A 485 38.05 -22.94 17.58
CA GLY A 485 38.77 -22.90 18.87
C GLY A 485 38.01 -23.36 20.11
N ASP A 486 37.55 -24.61 20.08
CA ASP A 486 37.19 -25.41 21.25
C ASP A 486 38.45 -25.83 22.06
N LYS A 487 38.27 -26.13 23.36
CA LYS A 487 39.21 -26.71 24.38
C LYS A 487 39.94 -25.75 25.35
N GLU A 488 39.45 -25.65 26.59
CA GLU A 488 40.01 -26.31 27.80
C GLU A 488 39.29 -25.88 29.10
N LYS A 489 38.81 -26.88 29.86
CA LYS A 489 38.55 -26.91 31.33
C LYS A 489 37.41 -25.99 31.82
N GLU A 490 36.34 -26.46 32.46
CA GLU A 490 36.14 -27.56 33.43
C GLU A 490 34.66 -27.96 33.45
#